data_AF-A0A7W9HTF7-F1
#
_entry.id   AF-A0A7W9HTF7-F1
#
_cell.length_a   1.000
_cell.length_b   1.000
_cell.length_c   1.000
_cell.angle_alpha   90.00
_cell.angle_beta   90.00
_cell.angle_gamma   90.00
#
_symmetry.space_group_name_H-M   'P 1'
#
loop_
_entity.id
_entity.type
_entity.pdbx_description
1 polymer ?
#
loop_
_entity_poly.entity_id
_entity_poly.type
_entity_poly.pdbx_seq_one_letter_code
_entity_poly.pdbx_strand_id
1 'polypeptide(L)'
;MLVGVVVLLVAAITAAALAVLRRRSWPETPAFARPRPVTSPGGPAHDPNAGFFTHRAFLFRKRHFFVGTGCPPALVADFRSLDVSRREQPVRIARHGIRTWWWYRDEFYREAAGLGPDDVLAWVRDRDRRLLARQDRARLLSAAEEILRKRENG
;
A
#
# COMPACT_ATOMS: atom_id res chain seq x y z
N MET A 1 -2.22 -20.21 -48.17
CA MET A 1 -1.82 -18.80 -47.94
C MET A 1 -2.98 -17.99 -47.32
N LEU A 2 -4.14 -17.88 -47.98
CA LEU A 2 -5.26 -17.03 -47.51
C LEU A 2 -5.80 -17.39 -46.12
N VAL A 3 -5.99 -18.68 -45.82
CA VAL A 3 -6.52 -19.16 -44.52
C VAL A 3 -5.58 -18.81 -43.36
N GLY A 4 -4.26 -18.96 -43.56
CA GLY A 4 -3.27 -18.63 -42.54
C GLY A 4 -3.25 -17.13 -42.21
N VAL A 5 -3.42 -16.27 -43.22
CA VAL A 5 -3.49 -14.81 -43.05
C VAL A 5 -4.76 -14.40 -42.29
N VAL A 6 -5.90 -15.01 -42.60
CA VAL A 6 -7.18 -14.74 -41.91
C VAL A 6 -7.10 -15.15 -40.43
N VAL A 7 -6.55 -16.32 -40.11
CA VAL A 7 -6.37 -16.76 -38.72
C VAL A 7 -5.48 -15.79 -37.93
N LEU A 8 -4.39 -15.32 -38.54
CA LEU A 8 -3.44 -14.40 -37.91
C LEU A 8 -4.08 -13.02 -37.67
N LEU A 9 -4.87 -12.52 -38.62
CA LEU A 9 -5.65 -11.29 -38.47
C LEU A 9 -6.69 -11.40 -37.35
N VAL A 10 -7.46 -12.48 -37.30
CA VAL A 10 -8.46 -12.69 -36.23
C VAL A 10 -7.78 -12.75 -34.86
N ALA A 11 -6.66 -13.47 -34.73
CA ALA A 11 -5.89 -13.54 -33.49
C ALA A 11 -5.33 -12.17 -33.06
N ALA A 12 -4.83 -11.37 -34.01
CA ALA A 12 -4.33 -10.03 -33.74
C ALA A 12 -5.46 -9.09 -33.27
N ILE A 13 -6.64 -9.15 -33.91
CA ILE A 13 -7.81 -8.35 -33.53
C ILE A 13 -8.32 -8.76 -32.15
N THR A 14 -8.42 -10.06 -31.85
CA THR A 14 -8.83 -10.52 -30.50
C THR A 14 -7.81 -10.10 -29.45
N ALA A 15 -6.51 -10.24 -29.71
CA ALA A 15 -5.46 -9.80 -28.78
C ALA A 15 -5.52 -8.28 -28.54
N ALA A 16 -5.71 -7.49 -29.60
CA ALA A 16 -5.86 -6.04 -29.50
C ALA A 16 -7.13 -5.65 -28.72
N ALA A 17 -8.27 -6.28 -29.01
CA ALA A 17 -9.52 -6.05 -28.29
C ALA A 17 -9.39 -6.41 -26.81
N LEU A 18 -8.77 -7.54 -26.47
CA LEU A 18 -8.46 -7.95 -25.10
C LEU A 18 -7.53 -6.95 -24.42
N ALA A 19 -6.51 -6.44 -25.11
CA ALA A 19 -5.61 -5.43 -24.57
C ALA A 19 -6.32 -4.10 -24.29
N VAL A 20 -7.20 -3.65 -25.20
CA VAL A 20 -8.00 -2.42 -25.05
C VAL A 20 -9.01 -2.56 -23.91
N LEU A 21 -9.76 -3.66 -23.86
CA LEU A 21 -10.68 -3.96 -22.74
C LEU A 21 -9.92 -4.02 -21.41
N ARG A 22 -8.74 -4.65 -21.42
CA ARG A 22 -7.89 -4.72 -20.24
C ARG A 22 -7.44 -3.33 -19.80
N ARG A 23 -7.04 -2.42 -20.70
CA ARG A 23 -6.67 -1.03 -20.39
C ARG A 23 -7.86 -0.17 -19.96
N ARG A 24 -9.02 -0.30 -20.62
CA ARG A 24 -10.23 0.47 -20.29
C ARG A 24 -10.80 0.10 -18.92
N SER A 25 -10.54 -1.12 -18.46
CA SER A 25 -10.88 -1.56 -17.09
C SER A 25 -9.91 -1.07 -16.02
N TRP A 26 -8.95 -0.19 -16.35
CA TRP A 26 -8.06 0.38 -15.34
C TRP A 26 -8.76 1.52 -14.59
N PRO A 27 -8.65 1.49 -13.26
CA PRO A 27 -9.22 2.53 -12.40
C PRO A 27 -8.47 3.85 -12.61
N GLU A 28 -9.20 4.96 -12.54
CA GLU A 28 -8.59 6.29 -12.56
C GLU A 28 -7.62 6.45 -11.39
N THR A 29 -6.47 7.08 -11.65
CA THR A 29 -5.45 7.31 -10.61
C THR A 29 -5.89 8.50 -9.75
N PRO A 30 -6.20 8.29 -8.45
CA PRO A 30 -6.62 9.39 -7.60
C PRO A 30 -5.48 10.40 -7.40
N ALA A 31 -5.82 11.65 -7.08
CA ALA A 31 -4.86 12.76 -7.05
C ALA A 31 -3.67 12.55 -6.08
N PHE A 32 -3.89 11.84 -4.97
CA PHE A 32 -2.84 11.50 -4.00
C PHE A 32 -1.89 10.38 -4.49
N ALA A 33 -2.36 9.55 -5.43
CA ALA A 33 -1.63 8.43 -6.01
C ALA A 33 -0.77 8.84 -7.21
N ARG A 34 -0.97 10.05 -7.74
CA ARG A 34 -0.17 10.58 -8.84
C ARG A 34 1.31 10.70 -8.41
N PRO A 35 2.26 10.34 -9.29
CA PRO A 35 3.68 10.49 -9.00
C PRO A 35 3.99 11.94 -8.61
N ARG A 36 4.57 12.14 -7.42
CA ARG A 36 5.07 13.45 -6.98
C ARG A 36 6.60 13.42 -6.93
N PRO A 37 7.27 14.55 -7.24
CA PRO A 37 8.72 14.68 -7.03
C PRO A 37 9.10 14.28 -5.61
N VAL A 38 10.18 13.50 -5.49
CA VAL A 38 10.61 12.93 -4.22
C VAL A 38 11.34 14.01 -3.43
N THR A 39 10.65 14.63 -2.46
CA THR A 39 11.26 15.60 -1.52
C THR A 39 11.51 15.01 -0.14
N SER A 40 11.09 13.77 0.13
CA SER A 40 11.23 13.18 1.47
C SER A 40 12.59 12.49 1.62
N PRO A 41 13.40 12.90 2.61
CA PRO A 41 14.67 12.26 2.92
C PRO A 41 14.43 10.87 3.52
N GLY A 42 15.38 9.97 3.26
CA GLY A 42 15.24 8.51 3.33
C GLY A 42 14.78 7.92 4.66
N GLY A 43 13.99 6.86 4.53
CA GLY A 43 13.51 6.01 5.62
C GLY A 43 12.15 5.40 5.27
N PRO A 44 11.79 4.26 5.88
CA PRO A 44 10.43 3.75 5.80
C PRO A 44 9.49 4.72 6.52
N ALA A 45 8.32 4.96 5.91
CA ALA A 45 7.32 5.88 6.40
C ALA A 45 5.93 5.24 6.30
N HIS A 46 5.09 5.46 7.30
CA HIS A 46 3.70 5.04 7.26
C HIS A 46 2.92 5.84 6.21
N ASP A 47 2.13 5.14 5.40
CA ASP A 47 1.31 5.72 4.34
C ASP A 47 -0.19 5.56 4.68
N PRO A 48 -0.82 6.54 5.33
CA PRO A 48 -2.22 6.44 5.77
C PRO A 48 -3.22 6.44 4.61
N ASN A 49 -2.80 6.87 3.42
CA ASN A 49 -3.65 6.90 2.22
C ASN A 49 -3.53 5.63 1.38
N ALA A 50 -2.63 4.72 1.76
CA ALA A 50 -2.44 3.49 1.03
C ALA A 50 -3.55 2.48 1.37
N GLY A 51 -3.93 1.70 0.37
CA GLY A 51 -5.00 0.73 0.52
C GLY A 51 -5.21 -0.10 -0.73
N PHE A 52 -6.01 -1.14 -0.56
CA PHE A 52 -6.49 -1.95 -1.66
C PHE A 52 -7.90 -1.53 -2.04
N PHE A 53 -8.18 -1.58 -3.34
CA PHE A 53 -9.53 -1.49 -3.84
C PHE A 53 -9.80 -2.65 -4.79
N THR A 54 -11.03 -3.13 -4.73
CA THR A 54 -11.47 -4.25 -5.56
C THR A 54 -12.20 -3.70 -6.76
N HIS A 55 -11.66 -3.92 -7.94
CA HIS A 55 -12.35 -3.62 -9.19
C HIS A 55 -12.95 -4.92 -9.76
N ARG A 56 -14.25 -4.90 -10.07
CA ARG A 56 -14.91 -6.01 -10.76
C ARG A 56 -14.60 -5.88 -12.24
N ALA A 57 -13.75 -6.75 -12.77
CA ALA A 57 -13.49 -6.79 -14.21
C ALA A 57 -14.60 -7.56 -14.95
N PHE A 58 -14.61 -7.41 -16.27
CA PHE A 58 -15.41 -8.23 -17.19
C PHE A 58 -15.24 -9.73 -16.85
N LEU A 59 -16.36 -10.46 -16.77
CA LEU A 59 -16.48 -11.87 -16.31
C LEU A 59 -16.40 -12.12 -14.79
N PHE A 60 -16.85 -11.18 -13.94
CA PHE A 60 -16.95 -11.35 -12.47
C PHE A 60 -15.65 -11.67 -11.72
N ARG A 61 -14.50 -11.70 -12.41
CA ARG A 61 -13.20 -11.87 -11.75
C ARG A 61 -12.87 -10.60 -10.97
N LYS A 62 -12.82 -10.75 -9.65
CA LYS A 62 -12.39 -9.68 -8.73
C LYS A 62 -10.89 -9.46 -8.91
N ARG A 63 -10.50 -8.23 -9.26
CA ARG A 63 -9.10 -7.80 -9.31
C ARG A 63 -8.84 -6.87 -8.15
N HIS A 64 -7.77 -7.14 -7.41
CA HIS A 64 -7.34 -6.28 -6.32
C HIS A 64 -6.24 -5.37 -6.87
N PHE A 65 -6.39 -4.09 -6.63
CA PHE A 65 -5.41 -3.10 -6.99
C PHE A 65 -4.93 -2.40 -5.73
N PHE A 66 -3.64 -2.16 -5.65
CA PHE A 66 -3.02 -1.38 -4.61
C PHE A 66 -2.85 0.06 -5.09
N VAL A 67 -3.15 1.01 -4.23
CA VAL A 67 -2.88 2.43 -4.42
C VAL A 67 -2.21 2.95 -3.15
N GLY A 68 -1.24 3.84 -3.32
CA GLY A 68 -0.53 4.50 -2.22
C GLY A 68 -0.10 5.90 -2.62
N THR A 69 0.42 6.67 -1.66
CA THR A 69 0.84 8.04 -1.91
C THR A 69 2.00 8.08 -2.93
N GLY A 70 1.73 8.53 -4.15
CA GLY A 70 2.67 8.51 -5.27
C GLY A 70 2.88 7.13 -5.92
N CYS A 71 2.00 6.16 -5.66
CA CYS A 71 1.92 4.89 -6.38
C CYS A 71 0.63 4.85 -7.20
N PRO A 72 0.70 4.90 -8.54
CA PRO A 72 -0.48 4.66 -9.36
C PRO A 72 -1.01 3.23 -9.15
N PRO A 73 -2.27 2.94 -9.51
CA PRO A 73 -2.88 1.63 -9.32
C PRO A 73 -2.01 0.47 -9.81
N ALA A 74 -1.52 -0.34 -8.88
CA ALA A 74 -0.74 -1.53 -9.16
C ALA A 74 -1.62 -2.77 -9.00
N LEU A 75 -1.65 -3.64 -10.02
CA LEU A 75 -2.41 -4.89 -9.94
C LEU A 75 -1.75 -5.86 -8.97
N VAL A 76 -2.53 -6.39 -8.03
CA VAL A 76 -2.09 -7.38 -7.04
C VAL A 76 -2.64 -8.74 -7.47
N ALA A 77 -1.75 -9.60 -7.97
CA ALA A 77 -2.14 -10.88 -8.56
C ALA A 77 -2.64 -11.88 -7.50
N ASP A 78 -1.97 -11.95 -6.36
CA ASP A 78 -2.27 -12.92 -5.30
C ASP A 78 -2.54 -12.23 -3.95
N PHE A 79 -3.66 -11.52 -3.90
CA PHE A 79 -4.07 -10.79 -2.69
C PHE A 79 -4.25 -11.71 -1.48
N ARG A 80 -4.73 -12.95 -1.68
CA ARG A 80 -5.01 -13.86 -0.56
C ARG A 80 -3.75 -14.36 0.10
N SER A 81 -2.73 -14.75 -0.65
CA SER A 81 -1.47 -15.17 -0.02
C SER A 81 -0.81 -14.00 0.71
N LEU A 82 -0.84 -12.79 0.13
CA LEU A 82 -0.33 -11.59 0.78
C LEU A 82 -1.08 -11.26 2.08
N ASP A 83 -2.40 -11.44 2.11
CA ASP A 83 -3.23 -11.21 3.31
C ASP A 83 -2.93 -12.20 4.45
N VAL A 84 -2.48 -13.42 4.13
CA VAL A 84 -2.00 -14.38 5.12
C VAL A 84 -0.60 -13.99 5.58
N SER A 85 0.33 -13.81 4.64
CA SER A 85 1.75 -13.55 4.93
C SER A 85 2.00 -12.23 5.67
N ARG A 86 1.17 -11.19 5.44
CA ARG A 86 1.31 -9.88 6.11
C ARG A 86 1.22 -9.95 7.64
N ARG A 87 0.60 -11.02 8.17
CA ARG A 87 0.37 -11.19 9.61
C ARG A 87 1.67 -11.56 10.34
N GLU A 88 2.54 -12.28 9.63
CA GLU A 88 3.80 -12.79 10.17
C GLU A 88 4.96 -11.84 9.84
N GLN A 89 5.03 -11.37 8.59
CA GLN A 89 6.15 -10.56 8.11
C GLN A 89 5.69 -9.46 7.14
N PRO A 90 6.45 -8.35 7.03
CA PRO A 90 6.18 -7.35 6.01
C PRO A 90 6.28 -7.95 4.60
N VAL A 91 5.22 -7.78 3.81
CA VAL A 91 5.16 -8.26 2.43
C VAL A 91 5.24 -7.11 1.45
N ARG A 92 6.02 -7.29 0.39
CA ARG A 92 6.15 -6.30 -0.68
C ARG A 92 4.91 -6.35 -1.57
N ILE A 93 4.18 -5.24 -1.65
CA ILE A 93 2.95 -5.14 -2.44
C ILE A 93 3.25 -4.68 -3.87
N ALA A 94 4.01 -3.60 -3.97
CA ALA A 94 4.24 -2.89 -5.22
C ALA A 94 5.59 -2.17 -5.19
N ARG A 95 6.16 -1.98 -6.37
CA ARG A 95 7.32 -1.13 -6.60
C ARG A 95 6.99 -0.16 -7.71
N HIS A 96 7.22 1.12 -7.48
CA HIS A 96 7.02 2.16 -8.49
C HIS A 96 8.17 3.17 -8.41
N GLY A 97 9.01 3.17 -9.45
CA GLY A 97 10.27 3.92 -9.46
C GLY A 97 11.23 3.43 -8.38
N ILE A 98 11.74 4.36 -7.59
CA ILE A 98 12.64 4.09 -6.45
C ILE A 98 11.89 3.65 -5.19
N ARG A 99 10.56 3.73 -5.18
CA ARG A 99 9.75 3.46 -3.98
C ARG A 99 9.20 2.03 -3.98
N THR A 100 9.24 1.44 -2.81
CA THR A 100 8.65 0.14 -2.50
C THR A 100 7.57 0.33 -1.45
N TRP A 101 6.43 -0.33 -1.64
CA TRP A 101 5.35 -0.38 -0.66
C TRP A 101 5.29 -1.76 -0.01
N TRP A 102 5.19 -1.72 1.30
CA TRP A 102 5.15 -2.86 2.20
C TRP A 102 3.80 -2.88 2.92
N TRP A 103 3.22 -4.07 3.06
CA TRP A 103 2.05 -4.34 3.88
C TRP A 103 2.50 -5.14 5.09
N TYR A 104 2.17 -4.68 6.29
CA TYR A 104 2.42 -5.46 7.49
C TYR A 104 1.30 -5.20 8.49
N ARG A 105 0.70 -6.28 8.99
CA ARG A 105 -0.55 -6.21 9.76
C ARG A 105 -1.57 -5.37 8.97
N ASP A 106 -2.25 -4.42 9.60
CA ASP A 106 -3.28 -3.58 8.98
C ASP A 106 -2.76 -2.24 8.44
N GLU A 107 -1.44 -2.05 8.42
CA GLU A 107 -0.82 -0.79 8.02
C GLU A 107 0.04 -0.93 6.76
N PHE A 108 0.19 0.21 6.08
CA PHE A 108 0.96 0.33 4.86
C PHE A 108 2.17 1.22 5.07
N TYR A 109 3.30 0.77 4.54
CA TYR A 109 4.57 1.47 4.67
C TYR A 109 5.16 1.69 3.30
N ARG A 110 5.71 2.89 3.09
CA ARG A 110 6.44 3.26 1.87
C ARG A 110 7.90 3.47 2.21
N GLU A 111 8.76 3.12 1.28
CA GLU A 111 10.19 3.10 1.51
C GLU A 111 10.93 3.36 0.19
N ALA A 112 12.11 3.99 0.25
CA ALA A 112 12.85 4.44 -0.93
C ALA A 112 14.36 4.12 -0.87
N ALA A 113 14.79 3.34 0.12
CA ALA A 113 16.18 3.09 0.48
C ALA A 113 16.68 1.67 0.13
N GLY A 114 15.84 0.83 -0.48
CA GLY A 114 16.16 -0.57 -0.78
C GLY A 114 16.08 -1.52 0.41
N LEU A 115 15.30 -1.18 1.44
CA LEU A 115 15.21 -1.97 2.66
C LEU A 115 14.57 -3.34 2.45
N GLY A 116 15.00 -4.30 3.27
CA GLY A 116 14.41 -5.64 3.33
C GLY A 116 13.19 -5.71 4.24
N PRO A 117 12.48 -6.86 4.25
CA PRO A 117 11.35 -7.08 5.15
C PRO A 117 11.73 -6.95 6.63
N ASP A 118 12.93 -7.40 7.03
CA ASP A 118 13.41 -7.34 8.41
C ASP A 118 13.67 -5.91 8.88
N ASP A 119 14.19 -5.05 8.00
CA ASP A 119 14.42 -3.63 8.28
C ASP A 119 13.10 -2.89 8.51
N VAL A 120 12.10 -3.19 7.68
CA VAL A 120 10.75 -2.65 7.83
C VAL A 120 10.15 -3.10 9.16
N LEU A 121 10.29 -4.38 9.52
CA LEU A 121 9.81 -4.91 10.79
C LEU A 121 10.52 -4.25 11.99
N ALA A 122 11.83 -4.09 11.93
CA ALA A 122 12.61 -3.42 12.97
C ALA A 122 12.14 -1.97 13.17
N TRP A 123 11.90 -1.25 12.07
CA TRP A 123 11.38 0.11 12.12
C TRP A 123 9.97 0.18 12.71
N VAL A 124 9.06 -0.71 12.32
CA VAL A 124 7.71 -0.76 12.89
C VAL A 124 7.77 -0.99 14.40
N ARG A 125 8.62 -1.92 14.86
CA ARG A 125 8.81 -2.19 16.30
C ARG A 125 9.39 -1.00 17.06
N ASP A 126 10.28 -0.23 16.45
CA ASP A 126 10.83 0.98 17.08
C ASP A 126 9.77 2.10 17.14
N ARG A 127 9.00 2.29 16.07
CA ARG A 127 7.87 3.21 16.02
C ARG A 127 6.84 2.89 17.11
N ASP A 128 6.42 1.63 17.23
CA ASP A 128 5.44 1.19 18.22
C ASP A 128 5.93 1.47 19.64
N ARG A 129 7.20 1.17 19.93
CA ARG A 129 7.84 1.49 21.22
C ARG A 129 7.78 2.99 21.53
N ARG A 130 8.09 3.84 20.55
CA ARG A 130 8.03 5.30 20.71
C ARG A 130 6.59 5.78 20.92
N LEU A 131 5.61 5.18 20.26
CA LEU A 131 4.19 5.52 20.44
C LEU A 131 3.71 5.17 21.84
N LEU A 132 4.02 3.97 22.33
CA LEU A 132 3.69 3.55 23.69
C LEU A 132 4.34 4.46 24.74
N ALA A 133 5.64 4.75 24.61
CA ALA A 133 6.34 5.65 25.52
C ALA A 133 5.72 7.05 25.56
N ARG A 134 5.21 7.56 24.43
CA ARG A 134 4.49 8.84 24.37
C ARG A 134 3.13 8.77 25.06
N GLN A 135 2.39 7.69 24.87
CA GLN A 135 1.09 7.48 25.51
C GLN A 135 1.23 7.35 27.03
N ASP A 136 2.22 6.60 27.51
CA ASP A 136 2.48 6.45 28.94
C ASP A 136 2.89 7.78 29.58
N ARG A 137 3.74 8.56 28.90
CA ARG A 137 4.09 9.91 29.35
C ARG A 137 2.87 10.82 29.44
N ALA A 138 1.98 10.79 28.45
CA ALA A 138 0.75 11.58 28.48
C ALA A 138 -0.15 11.17 29.65
N ARG A 139 -0.29 9.86 29.91
CA ARG A 139 -1.06 9.34 31.04
C ARG A 139 -0.48 9.80 32.38
N LEU A 140 0.84 9.72 32.56
CA LEU A 140 1.50 10.18 33.79
C LEU A 140 1.33 11.68 34.03
N LEU A 141 1.41 12.50 32.99
CA LEU A 141 1.17 13.94 33.09
C LEU A 141 -0.27 14.24 33.50
N SER A 142 -1.26 13.58 32.86
CA SER A 142 -2.67 13.77 33.21
C SER A 142 -2.98 13.36 34.66
N ALA A 143 -2.39 12.26 35.14
CA ALA A 143 -2.58 11.81 36.52
C ALA A 143 -1.95 12.79 37.53
N ALA A 144 -0.80 13.37 37.20
CA ALA A 144 -0.15 14.38 38.05
C ALA A 144 -0.99 15.67 38.13
N GLU A 145 -1.55 16.13 37.01
CA GLU A 145 -2.45 17.29 36.96
C GLU A 145 -3.71 17.07 37.82
N GLU A 146 -4.30 15.87 37.78
CA GLU A 146 -5.49 15.53 38.57
C GLU A 146 -5.21 15.53 40.08
N ILE A 147 -4.04 15.02 40.50
CA ILE A 147 -3.61 15.05 41.91
C ILE A 147 -3.39 16.49 42.39
N LEU A 148 -2.76 17.34 41.58
CA LEU A 148 -2.55 18.75 41.91
C LEU A 148 -3.88 19.49 42.08
N ARG A 149 -4.80 19.32 41.12
CA ARG A 149 -6.13 19.94 41.17
C ARG A 149 -6.95 19.49 42.38
N LYS A 150 -6.83 18.22 42.80
CA LYS A 150 -7.50 17.71 44.00
C LYS A 150 -6.96 18.32 45.29
N ARG A 151 -5.67 18.70 45.33
CA ARG A 151 -5.05 19.38 46.48
C ARG A 151 -5.40 20.87 46.56
N GLU A 152 -5.65 21.53 45.44
CA GLU A 152 -6.06 22.94 45.42
C GLU A 152 -7.53 23.16 45.80
N ASN A 153 -8.39 22.15 45.59
CA ASN A 153 -9.83 22.21 45.82
C ASN A 153 -10.30 21.60 47.16
N GLY A 154 -9.38 21.08 47.98
CA GLY A 154 -9.68 20.47 49.29
C GLY A 154 -8.99 21.21 50.41
#